data_AF-A0A7Y5BX45-F1
#
_entry.id   AF-A0A7Y5BX45-F1
#
_cell.length_a   1.000
_cell.length_b   1.000
_cell.length_c   1.000
_cell.angle_alpha   90.00
_cell.angle_beta   90.00
_cell.angle_gamma   90.00
#
_symmetry.space_group_name_H-M   'P 1'
#
loop_
_entity.id
_entity.type
_entity.pdbx_description
1 polymer ?
#
loop_
_entity_poly.entity_id
_entity_poly.type
_entity_poly.pdbx_seq_one_letter_code
_entity_poly.pdbx_strand_id
1 'polypeptide(L)'
;PSRSASASATAWLPGIGDLTDRGIVADYVRHPSALENLTLETLMVEADAALRAGNYAEADRTLTAVNAVLDAYAAGDPAPFYAHPLAADYFAIVESALAAGIMPQKIVVDGEGATVWGWEGSAVLVEVVFEREEEGWRGE
;
A
#
# COMPACT_ATOMS: atom_id res chain seq x y z
N PRO A 1 27.92 22.59 -37.11
CA PRO A 1 26.83 21.61 -36.85
C PRO A 1 26.85 21.17 -35.38
N SER A 2 26.07 21.85 -34.55
CA SER A 2 25.90 21.54 -33.12
C SER A 2 24.52 20.91 -32.94
N ARG A 3 24.44 19.77 -32.24
CA ARG A 3 23.18 19.25 -31.70
C ARG A 3 23.06 19.72 -30.26
N SER A 4 22.11 20.60 -30.04
CA SER A 4 21.68 21.05 -28.71
C SER A 4 21.10 19.88 -27.94
N ALA A 5 21.62 19.68 -26.73
CA ALA A 5 21.01 18.85 -25.70
C ALA A 5 19.65 19.47 -25.30
N SER A 6 18.59 18.67 -25.29
CA SER A 6 17.34 19.07 -24.63
C SER A 6 17.42 18.66 -23.17
N ALA A 7 17.31 19.67 -22.31
CA ALA A 7 17.48 19.62 -20.88
C ALA A 7 16.41 18.75 -20.21
N SER A 8 16.86 17.84 -19.35
CA SER A 8 16.01 17.23 -18.32
C SER A 8 15.46 18.35 -17.44
N ALA A 9 14.14 18.37 -17.27
CA ALA A 9 13.47 19.25 -16.33
C ALA A 9 14.03 19.00 -14.92
N THR A 10 14.90 19.90 -14.48
CA THR A 10 15.27 20.05 -13.07
C THR A 10 14.01 20.44 -12.31
N ALA A 11 13.23 19.45 -11.92
CA ALA A 11 12.21 19.62 -10.90
C ALA A 11 12.91 20.03 -9.62
N TRP A 12 12.49 21.18 -9.11
CA TRP A 12 12.97 21.84 -7.92
C TRP A 12 12.86 20.91 -6.69
N LEU A 13 13.96 20.26 -6.31
CA LEU A 13 14.10 19.70 -4.98
C LEU A 13 15.17 20.50 -4.24
N PRO A 14 14.81 21.22 -3.16
CA PRO A 14 15.80 21.75 -2.23
C PRO A 14 16.65 20.60 -1.66
N GLY A 15 17.90 20.90 -1.31
CA GLY A 15 18.76 19.92 -0.64
C GLY A 15 18.10 19.40 0.65
N ILE A 16 18.27 18.10 0.93
CA ILE A 16 17.60 17.36 2.00
C ILE A 16 17.73 18.02 3.40
N GLY A 17 18.80 18.79 3.64
CA GLY A 17 18.99 19.54 4.88
C GLY A 17 17.92 20.62 5.12
N ASP A 18 17.56 21.39 4.09
CA ASP A 18 16.64 22.54 4.21
C ASP A 18 15.18 22.15 4.44
N LEU A 19 14.80 20.92 4.11
CA LEU A 19 13.43 20.41 4.28
C LEU A 19 13.13 20.00 5.72
N THR A 20 14.16 19.56 6.46
CA THR A 20 14.04 19.13 7.86
C THR A 20 13.80 20.33 8.78
N ASP A 21 14.53 21.43 8.56
CA ASP A 21 14.41 22.66 9.36
C ASP A 21 13.10 23.43 9.12
N ARG A 22 12.40 23.14 8.02
CA ARG A 22 11.14 23.81 7.63
C ARG A 22 9.88 23.03 8.02
N GLY A 23 10.01 21.92 8.74
CA GLY A 23 8.87 21.07 9.12
C GLY A 23 8.21 20.39 7.90
N ILE A 24 8.85 20.40 6.73
CA ILE A 24 8.45 19.67 5.52
C ILE A 24 9.04 18.25 5.60
N VAL A 25 8.94 17.67 6.81
CA VAL A 25 9.31 16.31 7.15
C VAL A 25 8.18 15.35 6.73
N ALA A 26 7.00 15.90 6.42
CA ALA A 26 5.78 15.16 6.20
C ALA A 26 5.94 14.09 5.10
N ASP A 27 6.33 14.42 3.87
CA ASP A 27 6.38 13.39 2.80
C ASP A 27 7.66 12.53 2.80
N TYR A 28 8.78 13.01 3.36
CA TYR A 28 10.02 12.21 3.43
C TYR A 28 10.03 11.22 4.60
N VAL A 29 9.28 11.50 5.67
CA VAL A 29 9.15 10.62 6.86
C VAL A 29 7.83 9.85 6.87
N ARG A 30 6.86 10.20 6.00
CA ARG A 30 5.75 9.32 5.61
C ARG A 30 6.21 8.25 4.60
N HIS A 31 7.29 7.53 4.89
CA HIS A 31 7.30 6.11 4.51
C HIS A 31 6.59 5.44 5.68
N PRO A 32 5.27 5.28 5.65
CA PRO A 32 4.59 4.70 6.77
C PRO A 32 4.74 3.19 6.59
N SER A 33 5.97 2.67 6.79
CA SER A 33 6.30 1.25 6.72
C SER A 33 5.67 0.44 7.85
N ALA A 34 4.95 1.10 8.75
CA ALA A 34 4.07 0.45 9.69
C ALA A 34 3.01 -0.36 8.93
N LEU A 35 2.87 -1.61 9.34
CA LEU A 35 1.97 -2.60 8.75
C LEU A 35 0.55 -2.05 8.57
N GLU A 36 0.03 -1.34 9.56
CA GLU A 36 -1.30 -0.75 9.56
C GLU A 36 -1.49 0.27 8.44
N ASN A 37 -0.50 1.13 8.24
CA ASN A 37 -0.60 2.19 7.25
C ASN A 37 -0.48 1.65 5.83
N LEU A 38 0.44 0.70 5.59
CA LEU A 38 0.54 0.01 4.30
C LEU A 38 -0.74 -0.77 3.97
N THR A 39 -1.38 -1.36 4.98
CA THR A 39 -2.66 -2.06 4.81
C THR A 39 -3.76 -1.09 4.39
N LEU A 40 -3.89 0.07 5.05
CA LEU A 40 -4.87 1.09 4.66
C LEU A 40 -4.55 1.67 3.28
N GLU A 41 -3.29 1.94 2.97
CA GLU A 41 -2.86 2.47 1.68
C GLU A 41 -3.23 1.50 0.53
N THR A 42 -2.90 0.21 0.68
CA THR A 42 -3.21 -0.79 -0.35
C THR A 42 -4.72 -1.00 -0.53
N LEU A 43 -5.53 -0.94 0.54
CA LEU A 43 -6.99 -0.92 0.43
C LEU A 43 -7.49 0.33 -0.32
N MET A 44 -6.96 1.51 -0.02
CA MET A 44 -7.36 2.75 -0.70
C MET A 44 -6.94 2.76 -2.18
N VAL A 45 -5.77 2.20 -2.51
CA VAL A 45 -5.31 2.02 -3.90
C VAL A 45 -6.27 1.12 -4.67
N GLU A 46 -6.73 0.01 -4.07
CA GLU A 46 -7.70 -0.87 -4.73
C GLU A 46 -9.06 -0.20 -4.92
N ALA A 47 -9.55 0.54 -3.93
CA ALA A 47 -10.79 1.31 -4.05
C ALA A 47 -10.71 2.35 -5.19
N ASP A 48 -9.61 3.11 -5.30
CA ASP A 48 -9.40 4.07 -6.40
C ASP A 48 -9.33 3.36 -7.76
N ALA A 49 -8.64 2.22 -7.85
CA ALA A 49 -8.57 1.42 -9.06
C ALA A 49 -9.96 0.93 -9.50
N ALA A 50 -10.76 0.40 -8.57
CA ALA A 50 -12.13 -0.05 -8.83
C ALA A 50 -13.03 1.11 -9.29
N LEU A 51 -12.94 2.28 -8.66
CA LEU A 51 -13.67 3.48 -9.07
C LEU A 51 -13.32 3.91 -10.50
N ARG A 52 -12.03 3.95 -10.84
CA ARG A 52 -11.56 4.32 -12.19
C ARG A 52 -11.99 3.32 -13.26
N ALA A 53 -12.07 2.03 -12.90
CA ALA A 53 -12.53 0.97 -13.79
C ALA A 53 -14.07 0.95 -13.94
N GLY A 54 -14.81 1.78 -13.20
CA GLY A 54 -16.28 1.76 -13.17
C GLY A 54 -16.86 0.58 -12.39
N ASN A 55 -16.03 -0.15 -11.62
CA ASN A 55 -16.46 -1.24 -10.76
C ASN A 55 -16.89 -0.67 -9.39
N TYR A 56 -18.06 -0.03 -9.37
CA TYR A 56 -18.56 0.63 -8.16
C TYR A 56 -18.89 -0.34 -7.02
N ALA A 57 -19.25 -1.59 -7.34
CA ALA A 57 -19.53 -2.60 -6.32
C ALA A 57 -18.27 -2.99 -5.54
N GLU A 58 -17.15 -3.18 -6.24
CA GLU A 58 -15.87 -3.47 -5.58
C GLU A 58 -15.34 -2.25 -4.82
N ALA A 59 -15.47 -1.05 -5.39
CA ALA A 59 -15.11 0.18 -4.68
C ALA A 59 -15.89 0.33 -3.36
N ASP A 60 -17.20 0.09 -3.38
CA ASP A 60 -18.06 0.16 -2.18
C ASP A 60 -17.68 -0.90 -1.14
N ARG A 61 -17.41 -2.14 -1.58
CA ARG A 61 -16.92 -3.22 -0.71
C ARG A 61 -15.61 -2.84 -0.02
N THR A 62 -14.65 -2.31 -0.78
CA THR A 62 -13.34 -1.94 -0.25
C THR A 62 -13.42 -0.73 0.68
N LEU A 63 -14.22 0.29 0.34
CA LEU A 63 -14.46 1.44 1.22
C LEU A 63 -15.22 1.05 2.50
N THR A 64 -16.12 0.06 2.42
CA THR A 64 -16.78 -0.50 3.61
C THR A 64 -15.77 -1.15 4.55
N ALA A 65 -14.80 -1.89 4.01
CA ALA A 65 -13.71 -2.47 4.80
C ALA A 65 -12.86 -1.37 5.46
N VAL A 66 -12.48 -0.31 4.72
CA VAL A 66 -11.73 0.83 5.26
C VAL A 66 -12.50 1.51 6.40
N ASN A 67 -13.79 1.80 6.21
CA ASN A 67 -14.61 2.43 7.25
C ASN A 67 -14.73 1.55 8.50
N ALA A 68 -14.89 0.24 8.35
CA ALA A 68 -14.94 -0.67 9.49
C ALA A 68 -13.65 -0.63 10.33
N VAL A 69 -12.47 -0.56 9.68
CA VAL A 69 -11.19 -0.40 10.39
C VAL A 69 -11.12 0.93 11.12
N LEU A 70 -11.51 2.03 10.46
CA LEU A 70 -11.48 3.36 11.05
C LEU A 70 -12.46 3.50 12.24
N ASP A 71 -13.65 2.90 12.14
CA ASP A 71 -14.64 2.86 13.21
C ASP A 71 -14.12 2.05 14.41
N ALA A 72 -13.52 0.89 14.17
CA ALA A 72 -12.89 0.08 15.22
C ALA A 72 -11.73 0.82 15.90
N TYR A 73 -10.91 1.52 15.12
CA TYR A 73 -9.83 2.37 15.64
C TYR A 73 -10.37 3.50 16.52
N ALA A 74 -11.43 4.19 16.07
CA ALA A 74 -12.09 5.26 16.84
C ALA A 74 -12.73 4.74 18.13
N ALA A 75 -13.18 3.48 18.15
CA ALA A 75 -13.70 2.80 19.33
C ALA A 75 -12.60 2.32 20.30
N GLY A 76 -11.32 2.41 19.92
CA GLY A 76 -10.19 1.94 20.72
C GLY A 76 -10.02 0.42 20.70
N ASP A 77 -10.50 -0.25 19.65
CA ASP A 77 -10.27 -1.68 19.45
C ASP A 77 -8.76 -1.96 19.32
N PRO A 78 -8.19 -2.93 20.08
CA PRO A 78 -6.78 -3.29 19.96
C PRO A 78 -6.41 -3.97 18.62
N ALA A 79 -7.39 -4.43 17.84
CA ALA A 79 -7.20 -5.22 16.63
C ALA A 79 -8.12 -4.76 15.47
N PRO A 80 -8.08 -3.48 15.06
CA PRO A 80 -9.10 -2.85 14.20
C PRO A 80 -9.21 -3.47 12.80
N PHE A 81 -8.14 -4.06 12.27
CA PHE A 81 -8.14 -4.72 10.96
C PHE A 81 -8.97 -6.01 10.92
N TYR A 82 -9.24 -6.63 12.07
CA TYR A 82 -10.09 -7.81 12.17
C TYR A 82 -11.59 -7.48 12.25
N ALA A 83 -11.96 -6.20 12.25
CA ALA A 83 -13.35 -5.76 12.20
C ALA A 83 -14.05 -6.06 10.86
N HIS A 84 -13.29 -6.36 9.80
CA HIS A 84 -13.84 -6.71 8.49
C HIS A 84 -12.98 -7.79 7.79
N PRO A 85 -13.58 -8.85 7.20
CA PRO A 85 -12.83 -9.95 6.59
C PRO A 85 -11.83 -9.53 5.51
N LEU A 86 -12.24 -8.63 4.59
CA LEU A 86 -11.34 -8.11 3.56
C LEU A 86 -10.16 -7.31 4.15
N ALA A 87 -10.38 -6.56 5.24
CA ALA A 87 -9.31 -5.82 5.88
C ALA A 87 -8.33 -6.76 6.60
N ALA A 88 -8.84 -7.83 7.22
CA ALA A 88 -8.02 -8.87 7.83
C ALA A 88 -7.17 -9.60 6.78
N ASP A 89 -7.72 -9.87 5.59
CA ASP A 89 -6.97 -10.44 4.48
C ASP A 89 -5.84 -9.52 4.03
N TYR A 90 -6.13 -8.25 3.77
CA TYR A 90 -5.10 -7.29 3.37
C TYR A 90 -4.03 -7.14 4.45
N PHE A 91 -4.41 -7.11 5.73
CA PHE A 91 -3.46 -7.03 6.84
C PHE A 91 -2.50 -8.23 6.87
N ALA A 92 -3.04 -9.44 6.74
CA ALA A 92 -2.25 -10.67 6.69
C ALA A 92 -1.35 -10.74 5.43
N ILE A 93 -1.85 -10.32 4.27
CA ILE A 93 -1.04 -10.28 3.04
C ILE A 93 0.11 -9.27 3.17
N VAL A 94 -0.14 -8.08 3.73
CA VAL A 94 0.92 -7.08 3.94
C VAL A 94 1.94 -7.59 4.94
N GLU A 95 1.52 -8.25 6.03
CA GLU A 95 2.42 -8.88 7.00
C GLU A 95 3.33 -9.91 6.32
N SER A 96 2.75 -10.83 5.54
CA SER A 96 3.49 -11.85 4.80
C SER A 96 4.43 -11.26 3.75
N ALA A 97 3.99 -10.23 3.02
CA ALA A 97 4.82 -9.56 2.02
C ALA A 97 6.02 -8.87 2.66
N LEU A 98 5.82 -8.15 3.77
CA LEU A 98 6.91 -7.52 4.51
C LEU A 98 7.89 -8.55 5.08
N ALA A 99 7.38 -9.69 5.57
CA ALA A 99 8.22 -10.80 6.03
C ALA A 99 9.07 -11.41 4.89
N ALA A 100 8.55 -11.39 3.66
CA ALA A 100 9.27 -11.77 2.45
C ALA A 100 10.21 -10.66 1.91
N GLY A 101 10.29 -9.50 2.56
CA GLY A 101 11.14 -8.38 2.13
C GLY A 101 10.53 -7.52 1.01
N ILE A 102 9.22 -7.66 0.77
CA ILE A 102 8.47 -6.95 -0.25
C ILE A 102 7.67 -5.84 0.45
N MET A 103 7.82 -4.59 -0.01
CA MET A 103 6.97 -3.48 0.41
C MET A 103 5.78 -3.35 -0.55
N PRO A 104 4.55 -3.72 -0.15
CA PRO A 104 3.41 -3.70 -1.05
C PRO A 104 3.07 -2.28 -1.52
N GLN A 105 2.64 -2.16 -2.76
CA GLN A 105 2.14 -0.93 -3.38
C GLN A 105 0.74 -1.14 -3.96
N LYS A 106 0.44 -2.35 -4.41
CA LYS A 106 -0.88 -2.78 -4.86
C LYS A 106 -1.10 -4.24 -4.49
N ILE A 107 -2.31 -4.55 -4.05
CA ILE A 107 -2.75 -5.91 -3.73
C ILE A 107 -4.11 -6.11 -4.41
N VAL A 108 -4.26 -7.22 -5.14
CA VAL A 108 -5.53 -7.70 -5.65
C VAL A 108 -5.79 -9.07 -5.07
N VAL A 109 -6.93 -9.24 -4.40
CA VAL A 109 -7.35 -10.53 -3.82
C VAL A 109 -8.42 -11.15 -4.72
N ASP A 110 -8.22 -12.41 -5.11
CA ASP A 110 -9.16 -13.21 -5.89
C ASP A 110 -9.33 -14.60 -5.25
N GLY A 111 -10.36 -14.71 -4.39
CA GLY A 111 -10.66 -15.95 -3.67
C GLY A 111 -9.54 -16.35 -2.71
N GLU A 112 -8.86 -17.44 -3.05
CA GLU A 112 -7.74 -18.03 -2.28
C GLU A 112 -6.37 -17.52 -2.74
N GLY A 113 -6.32 -16.68 -3.78
CA GLY A 113 -5.10 -16.08 -4.30
C GLY A 113 -5.04 -14.57 -4.06
N ALA A 114 -3.84 -14.04 -3.93
CA ALA A 114 -3.58 -12.61 -3.93
C ALA A 114 -2.36 -12.29 -4.79
N THR A 115 -2.46 -11.27 -5.64
CA THR A 115 -1.31 -10.75 -6.38
C THR A 115 -0.83 -9.46 -5.74
N VAL A 116 0.44 -9.43 -5.36
CA VAL A 116 1.10 -8.28 -4.73
C VAL A 116 2.12 -7.70 -5.69
N TRP A 117 1.97 -6.41 -6.00
CA TRP A 117 3.03 -5.62 -6.64
C TRP A 117 3.69 -4.75 -5.59
N GLY A 118 5.01 -4.81 -5.49
CA GLY A 118 5.74 -4.11 -4.45
C GLY A 118 7.23 -3.97 -4.73
N TRP A 119 7.92 -3.24 -3.85
CA TRP A 119 9.37 -3.04 -3.94
C TRP A 119 10.10 -4.13 -3.16
N GLU A 120 11.04 -4.81 -3.81
CA GLU A 120 12.07 -5.62 -3.17
C GLU A 120 13.38 -4.80 -3.13
N GLY A 121 13.94 -4.63 -1.92
CA GLY A 121 15.13 -3.79 -1.73
C GLY A 121 14.89 -2.31 -2.08
N SER A 122 15.83 -1.69 -2.80
CA SER A 122 15.82 -0.23 -3.05
C SER A 122 15.28 0.20 -4.41
N ALA A 123 14.99 -0.72 -5.34
CA ALA A 123 14.57 -0.34 -6.69
C ALA A 123 13.92 -1.45 -7.54
N VAL A 124 13.73 -2.68 -7.04
CA VAL A 124 13.19 -3.77 -7.86
C VAL A 124 11.68 -3.84 -7.66
N LEU A 125 10.90 -3.53 -8.70
CA LEU A 125 9.46 -3.79 -8.69
C LEU A 125 9.25 -5.28 -8.97
N VAL A 126 8.62 -5.97 -8.04
CA VAL A 126 8.29 -7.39 -8.14
C VAL A 126 6.77 -7.59 -8.17
N GLU A 127 6.36 -8.67 -8.83
CA GLU A 127 5.01 -9.21 -8.78
C GLU A 127 5.12 -10.59 -8.12
N VAL A 128 4.41 -10.79 -7.02
CA VAL A 128 4.47 -12.02 -6.22
C VAL A 128 3.06 -12.50 -5.97
N VAL A 129 2.83 -13.80 -6.17
CA VAL A 129 1.55 -14.45 -5.90
C VAL A 129 1.60 -15.03 -4.51
N PHE A 130 0.56 -14.75 -3.73
CA PHE A 130 0.31 -15.31 -2.43
C PHE A 130 -0.89 -16.24 -2.49
N GLU A 131 -0.80 -17.38 -1.81
CA GLU A 131 -1.91 -18.31 -1.64
C GLU A 131 -2.33 -18.35 -0.17
N ARG A 132 -3.64 -18.50 0.06
CA ARG A 132 -4.17 -18.68 1.40
C ARG A 132 -3.83 -20.07 1.93
N GLU A 133 -3.31 -20.11 3.15
CA GLU A 133 -3.03 -21.32 3.92
C GLU A 133 -3.85 -21.33 5.23
N GLU A 134 -3.84 -22.45 5.98
CA GLU A 134 -4.60 -22.58 7.24
C GLU A 134 -4.26 -21.49 8.28
N GLU A 135 -3.02 -20.98 8.27
CA GLU A 135 -2.51 -20.01 9.26
C GLU A 135 -2.22 -18.61 8.67
N GLY A 136 -2.57 -18.33 7.40
CA GLY A 136 -2.34 -17.02 6.79
C GLY A 136 -2.16 -17.04 5.28
N TRP A 137 -1.20 -16.28 4.77
CA TRP A 137 -0.86 -16.17 3.35
C TRP A 137 0.61 -16.47 3.11
N ARG A 138 0.94 -17.28 2.09
CA ARG A 138 2.32 -17.61 1.72
C ARG A 138 2.63 -17.16 0.30
N GLY A 139 3.74 -16.46 0.10
CA GLY A 139 4.24 -16.04 -1.21
C GLY A 139 5.12 -17.10 -1.88
N GLU A 140 5.02 -17.21 -3.21
CA GLU A 140 5.89 -18.05 -4.07
C GLU A 140 6.76 -17.24 -5.04
#